data_AF-A0A957HTF9-F1
#
_entry.id   AF-A0A957HTF9-F1
#
_cell.length_a   1.000
_cell.length_b   1.000
_cell.length_c   1.000
_cell.angle_alpha   90.00
_cell.angle_beta   90.00
_cell.angle_gamma   90.00
#
_symmetry.space_group_name_H-M   'P 1'
#
loop_
_entity.id
_entity.type
_entity.pdbx_description
1 polymer ?
#
loop_
_entity_poly.entity_id
_entity_poly.type
_entity_poly.pdbx_seq_one_letter_code
_entity_poly.pdbx_strand_id
1 'polypeptide(L)'
;MDTDGKFYLGRMYDPATAKTISTPLLYDPDDLTTHGVVVGMTGSGKTGLCIDLLEEAALNNLPALMIDPKGDITNALLHFPNLAAADFQPWVNADAARRDGKTVEQAAQDTADLWRNGLASWEIQPERIQALKDSVRFAVYTPGSDAGLPVSILASLAAPDILWESNRELLREKISGTVTALLGLIGLKDIDPVRSREHILLANIFEHAWSQGKDLDLGELIMQTQSPPFEKLG
;
A
#
# COMPACT_ATOMS: atom_id res chain seq x y z
N MET A 1 -10.25 9.92 24.43
CA MET A 1 -10.72 11.08 23.63
C MET A 1 -11.85 10.60 22.75
N ASP A 2 -13.02 11.22 22.87
CA ASP A 2 -14.13 11.00 21.93
C ASP A 2 -13.91 11.92 20.72
N THR A 3 -13.91 11.36 19.52
CA THR A 3 -13.64 12.11 18.28
C THR A 3 -14.89 12.30 17.43
N ASP A 4 -16.04 11.70 17.80
CA ASP A 4 -17.31 11.82 17.07
C ASP A 4 -17.17 11.64 15.54
N GLY A 5 -16.44 10.59 15.13
CA GLY A 5 -16.22 10.28 13.70
C GLY A 5 -15.10 11.09 13.02
N LYS A 6 -14.52 12.08 13.70
CA LYS A 6 -13.46 12.94 13.15
C LYS A 6 -12.07 12.36 13.37
N PHE A 7 -11.12 12.83 12.57
CA PHE A 7 -9.71 12.45 12.67
C PHE A 7 -8.98 13.35 13.64
N TYR A 8 -8.37 12.78 14.67
CA TYR A 8 -7.49 13.51 15.58
C TYR A 8 -6.09 13.68 14.98
N LEU A 9 -5.75 14.92 14.60
CA LEU A 9 -4.45 15.26 13.98
C LEU A 9 -3.51 15.99 14.96
N GLY A 10 -3.67 15.71 16.25
CA GLY A 10 -2.90 16.34 17.32
C GLY A 10 -3.61 17.53 17.95
N ARG A 11 -2.86 18.56 18.32
CA ARG A 11 -3.33 19.69 19.12
C ARG A 11 -3.11 21.00 18.37
N MET A 12 -3.99 21.97 18.61
CA MET A 12 -3.81 23.32 18.08
C MET A 12 -2.47 23.90 18.56
N TYR A 13 -1.82 24.65 17.69
CA TYR A 13 -0.53 25.29 17.96
C TYR A 13 -0.72 26.80 18.09
N ASP A 14 -0.19 27.39 19.16
CA ASP A 14 -0.17 28.84 19.37
C ASP A 14 1.16 29.42 18.87
N PRO A 15 1.16 30.20 17.76
CA PRO A 15 2.36 30.81 17.23
C PRO A 15 2.99 31.86 18.16
N ALA A 16 2.22 32.48 19.05
CA ALA A 16 2.73 33.52 19.95
C ALA A 16 3.58 32.92 21.09
N THR A 17 3.19 31.75 21.59
CA THR A 17 3.91 31.05 22.67
C THR A 17 4.82 29.93 22.16
N ALA A 18 4.75 29.62 20.85
CA ALA A 18 5.44 28.52 20.19
C ALA A 18 5.20 27.16 20.88
N LYS A 19 3.95 26.93 21.33
CA LYS A 19 3.54 25.75 22.09
C LYS A 19 2.22 25.21 21.56
N THR A 20 2.01 23.91 21.75
CA THR A 20 0.68 23.31 21.60
C THR A 20 -0.21 23.74 22.76
N ILE A 21 -1.48 23.97 22.46
CA ILE A 21 -2.53 24.17 23.47
C ILE A 21 -3.34 22.87 23.63
N SER A 22 -4.07 22.71 24.73
CA SER A 22 -4.79 21.46 25.02
C SER A 22 -5.95 21.16 24.07
N THR A 23 -6.37 22.12 23.24
CA THR A 23 -7.44 21.93 22.26
C THR A 23 -7.05 20.94 21.18
N PRO A 24 -7.78 19.83 20.99
CA PRO A 24 -7.52 18.87 19.92
C PRO A 24 -7.81 19.48 18.55
N LEU A 25 -7.02 19.12 17.54
CA LEU A 25 -7.30 19.36 16.14
C LEU A 25 -8.08 18.17 15.59
N LEU A 26 -9.38 18.36 15.38
CA LEU A 26 -10.27 17.34 14.80
C LEU A 26 -10.58 17.72 13.35
N TYR A 27 -10.19 16.86 12.42
CA TYR A 27 -10.35 17.04 10.98
C TYR A 27 -11.54 16.23 10.45
N ASP A 28 -12.31 16.83 9.54
CA ASP A 28 -13.49 16.20 8.96
C ASP A 28 -13.09 15.24 7.82
N PRO A 29 -13.36 13.92 7.92
CA PRO A 29 -13.00 12.98 6.87
C PRO A 29 -13.71 13.26 5.53
N ASP A 30 -14.86 13.94 5.54
CA ASP A 30 -15.60 14.25 4.30
C ASP A 30 -14.82 15.20 3.38
N ASP A 31 -13.89 15.99 3.92
CA ASP A 31 -12.99 16.85 3.14
C ASP A 31 -11.99 16.03 2.29
N LEU A 32 -11.76 14.75 2.59
CA LEU A 32 -10.84 13.87 1.84
C LEU A 32 -11.49 13.21 0.62
N THR A 33 -12.76 13.50 0.34
CA THR A 33 -13.50 12.93 -0.81
C THR A 33 -13.09 13.56 -2.14
N THR A 34 -12.41 14.71 -2.13
CA THR A 34 -12.04 15.47 -3.34
C THR A 34 -10.53 15.67 -3.50
N HIS A 35 -9.75 14.61 -3.30
CA HIS A 35 -8.27 14.56 -3.41
C HIS A 35 -7.53 15.46 -2.41
N GLY A 36 -6.38 14.97 -1.91
CA GLY A 36 -5.52 15.70 -0.99
C GLY A 36 -4.06 15.66 -1.45
N VAL A 37 -3.31 16.72 -1.12
CA VAL A 37 -1.85 16.78 -1.39
C VAL A 37 -1.13 17.25 -0.14
N VAL A 38 -0.18 16.45 0.34
CA VAL A 38 0.70 16.79 1.48
C VAL A 38 2.08 17.20 0.95
N VAL A 39 2.47 18.45 1.18
CA VAL A 39 3.75 19.02 0.71
C VAL A 39 4.66 19.41 1.88
N GLY A 40 5.98 19.39 1.65
CA GLY A 40 6.97 19.71 2.68
C GLY A 40 8.35 19.11 2.40
N MET A 41 9.39 19.65 3.03
CA MET A 41 10.77 19.16 2.88
C MET A 41 10.99 17.81 3.59
N THR A 42 12.07 17.08 3.30
CA THR A 42 12.41 15.86 4.05
C THR A 42 12.56 16.18 5.54
N GLY A 43 12.03 15.32 6.41
CA GLY A 43 12.02 15.54 7.85
C GLY A 43 10.93 16.48 8.36
N SER A 44 10.09 17.06 7.49
CA SER A 44 9.00 17.97 7.91
C SER A 44 7.75 17.25 8.47
N GLY A 45 7.81 15.92 8.66
CA GLY A 45 6.68 15.15 9.21
C GLY A 45 5.61 14.69 8.20
N LYS A 46 5.82 14.82 6.88
CA LYS A 46 4.82 14.39 5.87
C LYS A 46 4.35 12.95 6.04
N THR A 47 5.30 12.01 6.16
CA THR A 47 4.97 10.58 6.32
C THR A 47 4.23 10.35 7.63
N GLY A 48 4.64 11.02 8.71
CA GLY A 48 3.94 10.96 10.01
C GLY A 48 2.50 11.42 9.90
N LEU A 49 2.26 12.60 9.31
CA LEU A 49 0.90 13.11 9.09
C LEU A 49 0.04 12.14 8.26
N CYS A 50 0.60 11.54 7.21
CA CYS A 50 -0.13 10.54 6.42
C CYS A 50 -0.45 9.30 7.24
N ILE A 51 0.49 8.80 8.06
CA ILE A 51 0.24 7.66 8.95
C ILE A 51 -0.86 8.01 9.96
N ASP A 52 -0.80 9.17 10.60
CA ASP A 52 -1.82 9.65 11.54
C ASP A 52 -3.21 9.66 10.87
N LEU A 53 -3.32 10.24 9.66
CA LEU A 53 -4.57 10.24 8.88
C LEU A 53 -5.11 8.82 8.62
N LEU A 54 -4.22 7.86 8.35
CA LEU A 54 -4.58 6.48 8.05
C LEU A 54 -4.97 5.69 9.30
N GLU A 55 -4.31 5.93 10.43
CA GLU A 55 -4.68 5.35 11.71
C GLU A 55 -6.05 5.88 12.17
N GLU A 56 -6.32 7.17 11.99
CA GLU A 56 -7.62 7.75 12.27
C GLU A 56 -8.70 7.23 11.31
N ALA A 57 -8.40 7.06 10.02
CA ALA A 57 -9.30 6.41 9.07
C ALA A 57 -9.62 4.97 9.49
N ALA A 58 -8.61 4.20 9.90
CA ALA A 58 -8.78 2.85 10.39
C ALA A 58 -9.66 2.81 11.65
N LEU A 59 -9.47 3.71 12.62
CA LEU A 59 -10.31 3.81 13.82
C LEU A 59 -11.78 4.13 13.49
N ASN A 60 -12.03 4.80 12.36
CA ASN A 60 -13.35 5.09 11.83
C ASN A 60 -13.88 4.00 10.87
N ASN A 61 -13.22 2.84 10.79
CA ASN A 61 -13.56 1.72 9.89
C ASN A 61 -13.56 2.10 8.40
N LEU A 62 -12.74 3.08 8.01
CA LEU A 62 -12.54 3.48 6.62
C LEU A 62 -11.35 2.71 6.04
N PRO A 63 -11.55 1.84 5.03
CA PRO A 63 -10.46 1.08 4.44
C PRO A 63 -9.54 1.99 3.62
N ALA A 64 -8.24 1.77 3.73
CA ALA A 64 -7.23 2.50 2.96
C ALA A 64 -6.28 1.56 2.23
N LEU A 65 -5.88 1.95 1.01
CA LEU A 65 -4.81 1.32 0.25
C LEU A 65 -3.63 2.28 0.14
N MET A 66 -2.45 1.81 0.51
CA MET A 66 -1.23 2.61 0.50
C MET A 66 -0.27 2.05 -0.54
N ILE A 67 0.32 2.95 -1.33
CA ILE A 67 1.39 2.62 -2.28
C ILE A 67 2.68 3.16 -1.68
N ASP A 68 3.55 2.26 -1.23
CA ASP A 68 4.78 2.60 -0.53
C ASP A 68 6.03 2.23 -1.36
N PRO A 69 6.53 3.14 -2.20
CA PRO A 69 7.74 2.90 -2.96
C PRO A 69 9.02 2.93 -2.11
N LYS A 70 8.96 3.40 -0.85
CA LYS A 70 10.12 3.52 0.04
C LYS A 70 10.22 2.36 1.04
N GLY A 71 9.12 1.70 1.33
CA GLY A 71 9.01 0.61 2.30
C GLY A 71 8.89 1.06 3.75
N ASP A 72 8.85 2.37 4.04
CA ASP A 72 8.85 2.91 5.40
C ASP A 72 7.46 2.90 6.07
N ILE A 73 6.38 2.82 5.29
CA ILE A 73 4.99 2.77 5.78
C ILE A 73 4.69 1.42 6.42
N THR A 74 5.43 0.36 6.06
CA THR A 74 5.28 -0.98 6.69
C THR A 74 5.48 -0.97 8.20
N ASN A 75 6.19 0.03 8.74
CA ASN A 75 6.34 0.24 10.19
C ASN A 75 5.01 0.54 10.89
N ALA A 76 3.96 0.96 10.16
CA ALA A 76 2.60 1.10 10.70
C ALA A 76 1.98 -0.24 11.14
N LEU A 77 2.65 -1.38 10.93
CA LEU A 77 2.20 -2.66 11.51
C LEU A 77 2.81 -2.92 12.90
N LEU A 78 3.72 -2.08 13.38
CA LEU A 78 4.37 -2.21 14.68
C LEU A 78 3.51 -1.62 15.82
N HIS A 79 2.22 -1.96 15.83
CA HIS A 79 1.32 -1.61 16.91
C HIS A 79 1.55 -2.54 18.11
N PHE A 80 2.07 -1.97 19.21
CA PHE A 80 2.28 -2.68 20.47
C PHE A 80 1.36 -2.15 21.56
N PRO A 81 0.11 -2.65 21.68
CA PRO A 81 -0.85 -2.17 22.68
C PRO A 81 -0.33 -2.25 24.12
N ASN A 82 0.40 -3.31 24.46
CA ASN A 82 0.94 -3.50 25.81
C ASN A 82 2.12 -2.57 26.10
N LEU A 83 2.74 -2.00 25.06
CA LEU A 83 3.97 -1.21 25.16
C LEU A 83 5.02 -1.90 26.04
N ALA A 84 5.16 -3.22 25.92
CA ALA A 84 6.09 -3.99 26.74
C ALA A 84 7.48 -3.97 26.08
N ALA A 85 8.54 -3.94 26.87
CA ALA A 85 9.92 -3.98 26.35
C ALA A 85 10.14 -5.17 25.39
N ALA A 86 9.54 -6.33 25.70
CA ALA A 86 9.62 -7.52 24.86
C ALA A 86 9.03 -7.33 23.46
N ASP A 87 8.04 -6.44 23.29
CA ASP A 87 7.45 -6.14 21.98
C ASP A 87 8.44 -5.37 21.08
N PHE A 88 9.27 -4.50 21.68
CA PHE A 88 10.27 -3.69 20.98
C PHE A 88 11.59 -4.44 20.75
N GLN A 89 11.93 -5.38 21.63
CA GLN A 89 13.22 -6.08 21.64
C GLN A 89 13.65 -6.66 20.28
N PRO A 90 12.79 -7.31 19.48
CA PRO A 90 13.17 -7.85 18.16
C PRO A 90 13.57 -6.79 17.14
N TRP A 91 13.12 -5.54 17.36
CA TRP A 91 13.31 -4.41 16.44
C TRP A 91 14.46 -3.49 16.87
N VAL A 92 15.05 -3.74 18.04
CA VAL A 92 16.21 -2.99 18.53
C VAL A 92 17.45 -3.36 17.73
N ASN A 93 18.16 -2.33 17.25
CA ASN A 93 19.46 -2.51 16.61
C ASN A 93 20.55 -2.76 17.67
N ALA A 94 21.08 -3.98 17.72
CA ALA A 94 22.07 -4.39 18.70
C ALA A 94 23.39 -3.59 18.63
N ASP A 95 23.83 -3.19 17.44
CA ASP A 95 25.06 -2.40 17.28
C ASP A 95 24.87 -0.95 17.75
N ALA A 96 23.67 -0.38 17.53
CA ALA A 96 23.32 0.92 18.09
C ALA A 96 23.29 0.87 19.62
N ALA A 97 22.61 -0.12 20.21
CA ALA A 97 22.58 -0.32 21.66
C ALA A 97 23.99 -0.45 22.24
N ARG A 98 24.88 -1.24 21.60
CA ARG A 98 26.27 -1.40 22.03
C ARG A 98 27.06 -0.10 21.99
N ARG A 99 26.89 0.73 20.94
CA ARG A 99 27.56 2.05 20.85
C ARG A 99 27.14 3.00 21.97
N ASP A 100 25.89 2.90 22.41
CA ASP A 100 25.35 3.68 23.53
C ASP A 100 25.65 3.06 24.91
N GLY A 101 26.41 1.95 24.95
CA GLY A 101 26.79 1.26 26.18
C GLY A 101 25.64 0.50 26.85
N LYS A 102 24.59 0.15 26.10
CA LYS A 102 23.38 -0.51 26.59
C LYS A 102 23.28 -1.95 26.09
N THR A 103 22.63 -2.81 26.88
CA THR A 103 22.18 -4.12 26.37
C THR A 103 20.95 -3.96 25.47
N VAL A 104 20.63 -4.98 24.67
CA VAL A 104 19.43 -4.97 23.82
C VAL A 104 18.16 -4.85 24.68
N GLU A 105 18.13 -5.52 25.84
CA GLU A 105 17.03 -5.48 26.80
C GLU A 105 16.85 -4.08 27.39
N GLN A 106 17.95 -3.41 27.75
CA GLN A 106 17.91 -2.03 28.25
C GLN A 106 17.42 -1.07 27.18
N ALA A 107 17.91 -1.17 25.95
CA ALA A 107 17.46 -0.34 24.84
C ALA A 107 15.98 -0.58 24.49
N ALA A 108 15.51 -1.83 24.61
CA ALA A 108 14.10 -2.16 24.42
C ALA A 108 13.21 -1.55 25.53
N GLN A 109 13.67 -1.61 26.78
CA GLN A 109 12.98 -0.98 27.91
C GLN A 109 12.92 0.55 27.76
N ASP A 110 14.04 1.18 27.42
CA ASP A 110 14.10 2.62 27.17
C ASP A 110 13.16 3.05 26.03
N THR A 111 13.07 2.23 24.98
CA THR A 111 12.16 2.46 23.85
C THR A 111 10.70 2.34 24.29
N ALA A 112 10.35 1.30 25.05
CA ALA A 112 9.00 1.12 25.59
C ALA A 112 8.58 2.29 26.48
N ASP A 113 9.48 2.78 27.33
CA ASP A 113 9.23 3.92 28.21
C ASP A 113 9.09 5.22 27.43
N LEU A 114 9.93 5.44 26.42
CA LEU A 114 9.82 6.58 25.51
C LEU A 114 8.46 6.63 24.83
N TRP A 115 8.01 5.50 24.27
CA TRP A 115 6.71 5.40 23.60
C TRP A 115 5.56 5.61 24.57
N ARG A 116 5.57 4.94 25.73
CA ARG A 116 4.52 5.08 26.74
C ARG A 116 4.38 6.52 27.23
N ASN A 117 5.48 7.18 27.52
CA ASN A 117 5.48 8.57 27.98
C ASN A 117 5.05 9.53 26.87
N GLY A 118 5.54 9.32 25.65
CA GLY A 118 5.17 10.10 24.47
C GLY A 118 3.66 10.03 24.21
N LEU A 119 3.11 8.82 24.07
CA LEU A 119 1.68 8.61 23.81
C LEU A 119 0.80 9.15 24.95
N ALA A 120 1.18 8.90 26.20
CA ALA A 120 0.46 9.44 27.35
C ALA A 120 0.45 10.99 27.36
N SER A 121 1.54 11.65 26.94
CA SER A 121 1.59 13.11 26.84
C SER A 121 0.60 13.69 25.81
N TRP A 122 0.17 12.87 24.85
CA TRP A 122 -0.86 13.16 23.85
C TRP A 122 -2.23 12.57 24.19
N GLU A 123 -2.41 12.08 25.42
CA GLU A 123 -3.65 11.45 25.90
C GLU A 123 -4.03 10.17 25.14
N ILE A 124 -3.06 9.52 24.48
CA ILE A 124 -3.22 8.24 23.81
C ILE A 124 -2.88 7.14 24.80
N GLN A 125 -3.89 6.33 25.14
CA GLN A 125 -3.78 5.22 26.08
C GLN A 125 -3.66 3.87 25.33
N PRO A 126 -3.12 2.82 25.96
CA PRO A 126 -3.04 1.46 25.40
C PRO A 126 -4.32 0.96 24.74
N GLU A 127 -5.49 1.30 25.29
CA GLU A 127 -6.79 0.87 24.78
C GLU A 127 -7.08 1.44 23.39
N ARG A 128 -6.60 2.65 23.07
CA ARG A 128 -6.76 3.25 21.74
C ARG A 128 -5.88 2.52 20.71
N ILE A 129 -4.69 2.11 21.11
CA ILE A 129 -3.76 1.33 20.26
C ILE A 129 -4.36 -0.06 19.99
N GLN A 130 -4.97 -0.67 21.00
CA GLN A 130 -5.71 -1.92 20.85
C GLN A 130 -6.90 -1.75 19.90
N ALA A 131 -7.70 -0.69 20.07
CA ALA A 131 -8.80 -0.38 19.18
C ALA A 131 -8.35 -0.20 17.72
N LEU A 132 -7.24 0.50 17.48
CA LEU A 132 -6.64 0.65 16.14
C LEU A 132 -6.24 -0.71 15.56
N LYS A 133 -5.60 -1.56 16.35
CA LYS A 133 -5.18 -2.90 15.91
C LYS A 133 -6.38 -3.78 15.53
N ASP A 134 -7.51 -3.61 16.21
CA ASP A 134 -8.72 -4.41 16.02
C ASP A 134 -9.69 -3.82 14.99
N SER A 135 -9.55 -2.55 14.61
CA SER A 135 -10.54 -1.86 13.76
C SER A 135 -10.50 -2.31 12.30
N VAL A 136 -9.31 -2.63 11.78
CA VAL A 136 -9.14 -3.08 10.39
C VAL A 136 -8.07 -4.17 10.30
N ARG A 137 -8.14 -4.97 9.22
CA ARG A 137 -7.07 -5.91 8.90
C ARG A 137 -5.91 -5.17 8.24
N PHE A 138 -4.77 -5.13 8.92
CA PHE A 138 -3.51 -4.67 8.34
C PHE A 138 -2.87 -5.79 7.50
N ALA A 139 -2.51 -5.48 6.26
CA ALA A 139 -1.91 -6.43 5.33
C ALA A 139 -0.86 -5.72 4.48
N VAL A 140 0.34 -6.32 4.39
CA VAL A 140 1.40 -5.88 3.49
C VAL A 140 1.36 -6.74 2.25
N TYR A 141 1.17 -6.11 1.09
CA TYR A 141 1.18 -6.77 -0.20
C TYR A 141 2.50 -6.50 -0.90
N THR A 142 3.20 -7.56 -1.31
CA THR A 142 4.55 -7.46 -1.89
C THR A 142 4.56 -8.02 -3.31
N PRO A 143 4.54 -7.15 -4.34
CA PRO A 143 4.70 -7.62 -5.70
C PRO A 143 6.12 -8.14 -5.95
N GLY A 144 6.25 -9.37 -6.44
CA GLY A 144 7.55 -9.99 -6.74
C GLY A 144 8.39 -10.40 -5.52
N SER A 145 7.84 -10.38 -4.31
CA SER A 145 8.48 -10.85 -3.08
C SER A 145 7.49 -11.64 -2.23
N ASP A 146 8.00 -12.60 -1.47
CA ASP A 146 7.28 -13.44 -0.50
C ASP A 146 7.38 -12.92 0.94
N ALA A 147 7.96 -11.74 1.16
CA ALA A 147 8.10 -11.13 2.49
C ALA A 147 6.76 -10.70 3.11
N GLY A 148 5.74 -10.44 2.28
CA GLY A 148 4.36 -10.17 2.68
C GLY A 148 3.37 -11.08 1.98
N LEU A 149 2.12 -10.60 1.79
CA LEU A 149 1.15 -11.27 0.93
C LEU A 149 1.59 -11.08 -0.52
N PRO A 150 1.97 -12.15 -1.23
CA PRO A 150 2.47 -12.03 -2.59
C PRO A 150 1.36 -11.52 -3.50
N VAL A 151 1.69 -10.50 -4.30
CA VAL A 151 0.82 -10.05 -5.38
C VAL A 151 1.49 -10.39 -6.69
N SER A 152 0.79 -11.13 -7.54
CA SER A 152 1.24 -11.32 -8.91
C SER A 152 1.07 -10.00 -9.66
N ILE A 153 2.18 -9.44 -10.14
CA ILE A 153 2.16 -8.24 -10.99
C ILE A 153 1.47 -8.55 -12.32
N LEU A 154 1.63 -9.79 -12.80
CA LEU A 154 0.88 -10.32 -13.92
C LEU A 154 -0.43 -10.91 -13.40
N ALA A 155 -1.56 -10.30 -13.75
CA ALA A 155 -2.84 -10.97 -13.62
C ALA A 155 -2.77 -12.31 -14.37
N SER A 156 -3.55 -13.30 -13.93
CA SER A 156 -3.69 -14.56 -14.67
C SER A 156 -3.95 -14.25 -16.14
N LEU A 157 -3.18 -14.88 -17.04
CA LEU A 157 -3.38 -14.79 -18.49
C LEU A 157 -4.58 -15.65 -18.95
N ALA A 158 -5.22 -16.34 -18.00
CA ALA A 158 -6.44 -17.12 -18.18
C ALA A 158 -7.60 -16.30 -18.74
N ALA A 159 -8.46 -16.98 -19.50
CA ALA A 159 -9.69 -16.40 -20.00
C ALA A 159 -10.62 -16.09 -18.80
N PRO A 160 -11.17 -14.86 -18.72
CA PRO A 160 -12.17 -14.54 -17.71
C PRO A 160 -13.42 -15.42 -17.86
N ASP A 161 -14.03 -15.83 -16.75
CA ASP A 161 -15.28 -16.62 -16.73
C ASP A 161 -16.52 -15.73 -17.00
N ILE A 162 -16.49 -15.02 -18.12
CA ILE A 162 -17.59 -14.20 -18.65
C ILE A 162 -17.73 -14.44 -20.16
N LEU A 163 -18.97 -14.40 -20.66
CA LEU A 163 -19.25 -14.66 -22.07
C LEU A 163 -18.63 -13.59 -22.98
N TRP A 164 -17.88 -14.03 -24.00
CA TRP A 164 -17.22 -13.15 -24.97
C TRP A 164 -18.22 -12.22 -25.67
N GLU A 165 -19.28 -12.77 -26.25
CA GLU A 165 -20.22 -12.04 -27.11
C GLU A 165 -20.91 -10.86 -26.41
N SER A 166 -21.21 -10.99 -25.11
CA SER A 166 -21.85 -9.91 -24.34
C SER A 166 -20.86 -8.94 -23.69
N ASN A 167 -19.55 -9.23 -23.68
CA ASN A 167 -18.54 -8.46 -22.96
C ASN A 167 -17.32 -8.07 -23.81
N ARG A 168 -17.45 -8.04 -25.15
CA ARG A 168 -16.32 -7.83 -26.07
C ARG A 168 -15.50 -6.57 -25.78
N GLU A 169 -16.16 -5.46 -25.47
CA GLU A 169 -15.49 -4.18 -25.18
C GLU A 169 -14.65 -4.26 -23.90
N LEU A 170 -15.26 -4.72 -22.81
CA LEU A 170 -14.60 -4.92 -21.52
C LEU A 170 -13.44 -5.92 -21.62
N LEU A 171 -13.63 -7.02 -22.35
CA LEU A 171 -12.59 -8.02 -22.55
C LEU A 171 -11.44 -7.48 -23.39
N ARG A 172 -11.70 -6.71 -24.44
CA ARG A 172 -10.65 -6.04 -25.24
C ARG A 172 -9.89 -4.98 -24.45
N GLU A 173 -10.58 -4.21 -23.61
CA GLU A 173 -9.92 -3.26 -22.70
C GLU A 173 -9.00 -4.00 -21.72
N LYS A 174 -9.48 -5.10 -21.12
CA LYS A 174 -8.68 -5.96 -20.25
C LYS A 174 -7.46 -6.53 -20.98
N ILE A 175 -7.64 -7.07 -22.19
CA ILE A 175 -6.54 -7.57 -23.04
C ILE A 175 -5.52 -6.46 -23.29
N SER A 176 -5.97 -5.27 -23.69
CA SER A 176 -5.09 -4.13 -23.97
C SER A 176 -4.26 -3.74 -22.74
N GLY A 177 -4.88 -3.72 -21.56
CA GLY A 177 -4.20 -3.48 -20.28
C GLY A 177 -3.17 -4.58 -19.94
N THR A 178 -3.55 -5.85 -20.08
CA THR A 178 -2.67 -7.00 -19.83
C THR A 178 -1.45 -7.00 -20.76
N VAL A 179 -1.66 -6.76 -22.05
CA VAL A 179 -0.57 -6.71 -23.04
C VAL A 179 0.36 -5.52 -22.78
N THR A 180 -0.19 -4.34 -22.47
CA THR A 180 0.62 -3.15 -22.13
C THR A 180 1.47 -3.42 -20.88
N ALA A 181 0.90 -4.04 -19.85
CA ALA A 181 1.62 -4.40 -18.64
C ALA A 181 2.74 -5.43 -18.91
N LEU A 182 2.45 -6.49 -19.68
CA LEU A 182 3.44 -7.50 -20.09
C LEU A 182 4.61 -6.88 -20.82
N LEU A 183 4.34 -6.04 -21.83
CA LEU A 183 5.37 -5.40 -22.62
C LEU A 183 6.18 -4.38 -21.80
N GLY A 184 5.51 -3.66 -20.89
CA GLY A 184 6.18 -2.78 -19.92
C GLY A 184 7.17 -3.53 -19.02
N LEU A 185 6.82 -4.74 -18.56
CA LEU A 185 7.69 -5.56 -17.72
C LEU A 185 8.94 -6.07 -18.46
N ILE A 186 8.87 -6.31 -19.77
CA ILE A 186 10.05 -6.68 -20.58
C ILE A 186 10.88 -5.47 -21.03
N GLY A 187 10.53 -4.26 -20.58
CA GLY A 187 11.31 -3.04 -20.77
C GLY A 187 10.93 -2.21 -22.00
N LEU A 188 9.85 -2.55 -22.70
CA LEU A 188 9.30 -1.69 -23.76
C LEU A 188 8.56 -0.52 -23.10
N LYS A 189 9.06 0.69 -23.35
CA LYS A 189 8.47 1.94 -22.87
C LYS A 189 7.74 2.62 -24.03
N ASP A 190 6.75 3.46 -23.71
CA ASP A 190 6.00 4.29 -24.68
C ASP A 190 5.26 3.49 -25.77
N ILE A 191 4.61 2.40 -25.37
CA ILE A 191 3.86 1.52 -26.26
C ILE A 191 2.54 2.20 -26.66
N ASP A 192 2.33 2.39 -27.96
CA ASP A 192 1.04 2.75 -28.53
C ASP A 192 0.25 1.46 -28.86
N PRO A 193 -0.86 1.16 -28.15
CA PRO A 193 -1.66 -0.04 -28.38
C PRO A 193 -2.18 -0.21 -29.81
N VAL A 194 -2.28 0.89 -30.57
CA VAL A 194 -2.83 0.89 -31.93
C VAL A 194 -1.74 0.75 -32.99
N ARG A 195 -0.48 1.04 -32.67
CA ARG A 195 0.62 1.10 -33.65
C ARG A 195 1.76 0.13 -33.37
N SER A 196 1.97 -0.26 -32.12
CA SER A 196 3.03 -1.21 -31.75
C SER A 196 2.73 -2.58 -32.33
N ARG A 197 3.67 -3.11 -33.11
CA ARG A 197 3.55 -4.45 -33.72
C ARG A 197 3.47 -5.52 -32.64
N GLU A 198 4.24 -5.35 -31.57
CA GLU A 198 4.30 -6.22 -30.40
C GLU A 198 2.94 -6.25 -29.70
N HIS A 199 2.35 -5.08 -29.47
CA HIS A 199 1.04 -4.97 -28.84
C HIS A 199 -0.06 -5.60 -29.70
N ILE A 200 -0.13 -5.22 -30.98
CA ILE A 200 -1.13 -5.76 -31.93
C ILE A 200 -1.06 -7.28 -31.99
N LEU A 201 0.15 -7.86 -32.11
CA LEU A 201 0.34 -9.29 -32.17
C LEU A 201 -0.18 -9.99 -30.91
N LEU A 202 0.26 -9.54 -29.73
CA LEU A 202 -0.13 -10.15 -28.46
C LEU A 202 -1.63 -9.97 -28.20
N ALA A 203 -2.20 -8.79 -28.46
CA ALA A 203 -3.62 -8.53 -28.28
C ALA A 203 -4.49 -9.47 -29.13
N ASN A 204 -4.09 -9.76 -30.37
CA ASN A 204 -4.79 -10.71 -31.22
C ASN A 204 -4.64 -12.17 -30.75
N ILE A 205 -3.49 -12.56 -30.18
CA ILE A 205 -3.31 -13.88 -29.56
C ILE A 205 -4.26 -14.04 -28.36
N PHE A 206 -4.32 -13.03 -27.48
CA PHE A 206 -5.26 -13.00 -26.36
C PHE A 206 -6.71 -13.05 -26.82
N GLU A 207 -7.10 -12.21 -27.80
CA GLU A 207 -8.47 -12.20 -28.33
C GLU A 207 -8.85 -13.55 -28.95
N HIS A 208 -7.94 -14.20 -29.68
CA HIS A 208 -8.18 -15.52 -30.25
C HIS A 208 -8.41 -16.60 -29.17
N ALA A 209 -7.59 -16.62 -28.12
CA ALA A 209 -7.70 -17.59 -27.04
C ALA A 209 -8.96 -17.34 -26.18
N TRP A 210 -9.14 -16.11 -25.70
CA TRP A 210 -10.23 -15.75 -24.79
C TRP A 210 -11.61 -15.84 -25.45
N SER A 211 -11.73 -15.53 -26.74
CA SER A 211 -12.99 -15.72 -27.48
C SER A 211 -13.43 -17.20 -27.57
N GLN A 212 -12.51 -18.14 -27.38
CA GLN A 212 -12.77 -19.58 -27.33
C GLN A 212 -12.85 -20.12 -25.89
N GLY A 213 -12.77 -19.25 -24.88
CA GLY A 213 -12.68 -19.67 -23.47
C GLY A 213 -11.41 -20.46 -23.16
N LYS A 214 -10.33 -20.26 -23.92
CA LYS A 214 -9.05 -20.91 -23.69
C LYS A 214 -8.16 -19.99 -22.85
N ASP A 215 -7.61 -20.57 -21.79
CA ASP A 215 -6.58 -19.93 -21.00
C ASP A 215 -5.30 -19.78 -21.81
N LEU A 216 -4.51 -18.78 -21.43
CA LEU A 216 -3.12 -18.66 -21.85
C LEU A 216 -2.22 -18.79 -20.63
N ASP A 217 -1.03 -19.32 -20.84
CA ASP A 217 0.11 -19.13 -19.96
C ASP A 217 1.30 -18.47 -20.70
N LEU A 218 2.40 -18.21 -19.98
CA LEU A 218 3.58 -17.60 -20.58
C LEU A 218 4.24 -18.51 -21.64
N GLY A 219 4.18 -19.83 -21.48
CA GLY A 219 4.72 -20.79 -22.43
C GLY A 219 3.94 -20.79 -23.74
N GLU A 220 2.61 -20.80 -23.66
CA GLU A 220 1.70 -20.70 -24.80
C GLU A 220 1.84 -19.35 -25.50
N LEU A 221 1.99 -18.26 -24.75
CA LEU A 221 2.21 -16.94 -25.32
C LEU A 221 3.54 -16.88 -26.10
N ILE A 222 4.63 -17.45 -25.56
CA ILE A 222 5.92 -17.54 -26.25
C ILE A 222 5.78 -18.35 -27.55
N MET A 223 5.12 -19.50 -27.49
CA MET A 223 4.88 -20.36 -28.66
C MET A 223 4.04 -19.66 -29.73
N GLN A 224 2.93 -19.05 -29.34
CA GLN A 224 2.03 -18.36 -30.27
C GLN A 224 2.62 -17.05 -30.79
N THR A 225 3.57 -16.43 -30.10
CA THR A 225 4.31 -15.30 -30.65
C THR A 225 5.22 -15.73 -31.82
N GLN A 226 5.80 -16.94 -31.75
CA GLN A 226 6.62 -17.50 -32.82
C GLN A 226 5.79 -18.11 -33.95
N SER A 227 4.63 -18.67 -33.62
CA SER A 227 3.70 -19.30 -34.57
C SER A 227 2.27 -18.92 -34.22
N PRO A 228 1.80 -17.74 -34.65
CA PRO A 228 0.48 -17.23 -34.29
C PRO A 228 -0.64 -18.11 -34.83
N PRO A 229 -1.80 -18.18 -34.14
CA PRO A 229 -2.93 -19.01 -34.55
C PRO A 229 -3.73 -18.43 -35.73
N PHE A 230 -3.17 -17.45 -36.45
CA PHE A 230 -3.77 -16.76 -37.58
C PHE A 230 -2.72 -16.52 -38.68
N GLU A 231 -3.14 -16.57 -39.95
CA GLU A 231 -2.23 -16.46 -41.10
C GLU A 231 -1.78 -15.01 -41.37
N LYS A 232 -2.62 -14.01 -41.07
CA LYS A 232 -2.33 -12.59 -41.28
C LYS A 232 -2.94 -11.73 -40.18
N LEU A 233 -2.19 -10.71 -39.77
CA LEU A 233 -2.68 -9.56 -39.03
C LEU A 233 -2.93 -8.44 -40.05
N GLY A 234 -4.08 -7.79 -39.95
CA GLY A 234 -4.52 -6.73 -40.85
C GLY A 234 -3.50 -5.61 -41.01
#